data_AF-A0A7C5N7X7-F1
#
_entry.id   AF-A0A7C5N7X7-F1
#
_cell.length_a   1.000
_cell.length_b   1.000
_cell.length_c   1.000
_cell.angle_alpha   90.00
_cell.angle_beta   90.00
_cell.angle_gamma   90.00
#
_symmetry.space_group_name_H-M   'P 1'
#
loop_
_entity.id
_entity.type
_entity.pdbx_description
1 polymer ?
#
loop_
_entity_poly.entity_id
_entity_poly.type
_entity_poly.pdbx_seq_one_letter_code
_entity_poly.pdbx_strand_id
1 'polypeptide(L)'
;MASSSTFRQSVLSGRVHTLGQYLLARFGERVHKIAINAGFTCPNRDGSKGRGGCTFCNNVSFSPNARREPDVAAQVEAGRAVLARRTGARRFIAYFQAYTNTYGDVAELRRLYEQALSEPDVVGLSVG
;
A
#
# COMPACT_ATOMS: atom_id res chain seq x y z
N MET A 1 -33.30 -17.55 -36.97
CA MET A 1 -33.24 -16.40 -36.06
C MET A 1 -33.27 -16.91 -34.64
N ALA A 2 -32.10 -17.15 -34.03
CA ALA A 2 -32.02 -17.52 -32.61
C ALA A 2 -31.58 -16.27 -31.83
N SER A 3 -32.50 -15.77 -31.00
CA SER A 3 -32.30 -14.60 -30.16
C SER A 3 -31.25 -14.87 -29.08
N SER A 4 -30.32 -13.93 -29.00
CA SER A 4 -29.39 -13.61 -27.92
C SER A 4 -29.87 -13.99 -26.52
N SER A 5 -28.97 -14.62 -25.76
CA SER A 5 -28.81 -14.32 -24.34
C SER A 5 -27.33 -14.46 -23.98
N THR A 6 -26.55 -13.43 -24.31
CA THR A 6 -25.22 -13.26 -23.75
C THR A 6 -25.40 -12.98 -22.26
N PHE A 7 -25.16 -13.97 -21.42
CA PHE A 7 -25.07 -13.79 -19.97
C PHE A 7 -23.98 -12.75 -19.73
N ARG A 8 -24.35 -11.48 -19.53
CA ARG A 8 -23.41 -10.43 -19.12
C ARG A 8 -22.90 -10.86 -17.75
N GLN A 9 -21.73 -11.47 -17.72
CA GLN A 9 -21.03 -11.75 -16.47
C GLN A 9 -20.91 -10.41 -15.74
N SER A 10 -21.63 -10.27 -14.63
CA SER A 10 -21.55 -9.05 -13.85
C SER A 10 -20.16 -9.02 -13.22
N VAL A 11 -19.36 -8.04 -13.57
CA VAL A 11 -18.11 -7.78 -12.88
C VAL A 11 -18.41 -7.35 -11.44
N LEU A 12 -17.55 -7.73 -10.48
CA LEU A 12 -17.73 -7.43 -9.04
C LEU A 12 -18.06 -5.95 -8.78
N SER A 13 -17.42 -5.05 -9.52
CA SER A 13 -17.64 -3.61 -9.45
C SER A 13 -19.05 -3.16 -9.84
N GLY A 14 -19.83 -3.99 -10.54
CA GLY A 14 -21.24 -3.74 -10.83
C GLY A 14 -22.18 -4.15 -9.69
N ARG A 15 -21.66 -4.75 -8.61
CA ARG A 15 -22.44 -5.21 -7.46
C ARG A 15 -21.99 -4.61 -6.13
N VAL A 16 -20.72 -4.20 -6.02
CA VAL A 16 -20.17 -3.63 -4.79
C VAL A 16 -19.34 -2.38 -5.08
N HIS A 17 -19.38 -1.42 -4.16
CA HIS A 17 -18.49 -0.27 -4.18
C HIS A 17 -17.08 -0.69 -3.78
N THR A 18 -16.26 -1.05 -4.77
CA THR A 18 -14.85 -1.35 -4.51
C THR A 18 -14.08 -0.06 -4.28
N LEU A 19 -13.08 -0.11 -3.39
CA LEU A 19 -12.19 1.03 -3.15
C LEU A 19 -11.55 1.52 -4.45
N GLY A 20 -11.15 0.61 -5.35
CA GLY A 20 -10.56 0.97 -6.64
C GLY A 20 -11.50 1.79 -7.53
N GLN A 21 -12.80 1.43 -7.58
CA GLN A 21 -13.79 2.19 -8.35
C GLN A 21 -14.07 3.56 -7.73
N TYR A 22 -14.19 3.61 -6.40
CA TYR A 22 -14.33 4.87 -5.68
C TYR A 22 -13.15 5.81 -5.93
N LEU A 23 -11.92 5.30 -5.85
CA LEU A 23 -10.71 6.09 -6.09
C LEU A 23 -10.60 6.54 -7.55
N LEU A 24 -10.94 5.67 -8.50
CA LEU A 24 -10.98 6.04 -9.92
C LEU A 24 -11.98 7.17 -10.18
N ALA A 25 -13.19 7.08 -9.61
CA ALA A 25 -14.20 8.13 -9.75
C ALA A 25 -13.76 9.45 -9.07
N ARG A 26 -13.09 9.37 -7.92
CA ARG A 26 -12.63 10.54 -7.16
C ARG A 26 -11.48 11.28 -7.83
N PHE A 27 -10.51 10.55 -8.38
CA PHE A 27 -9.26 11.15 -8.89
C PHE A 27 -9.19 11.22 -10.42
N GLY A 28 -10.13 10.60 -11.14
CA GLY A 28 -10.10 10.50 -12.61
C GLY A 28 -8.98 9.61 -13.16
N GLU A 29 -8.14 9.08 -12.28
CA GLU A 29 -6.95 8.31 -12.60
C GLU A 29 -6.90 7.04 -11.75
N ARG A 30 -6.29 5.99 -12.29
CA ARG A 30 -6.12 4.74 -11.55
C ARG A 30 -5.14 4.96 -10.39
N VAL A 31 -5.59 4.63 -9.18
CA VAL A 31 -4.82 4.70 -7.95
C VAL A 31 -4.33 3.31 -7.56
N HIS A 32 -3.05 3.17 -7.19
CA HIS A 32 -2.51 1.92 -6.63
C HIS A 32 -1.70 2.13 -5.34
N LYS A 33 -1.61 1.10 -4.51
CA LYS A 33 -0.78 1.13 -3.30
C LYS A 33 0.67 0.85 -3.65
N ILE A 34 1.59 1.66 -3.13
CA ILE A 34 3.03 1.36 -3.10
C ILE A 34 3.37 0.88 -1.70
N ALA A 35 3.89 -0.34 -1.57
CA ALA A 35 4.34 -0.86 -0.29
C ALA A 35 5.63 -0.15 0.14
N ILE A 36 5.62 0.39 1.36
CA ILE A 36 6.72 1.11 1.99
C ILE A 36 7.14 0.33 3.23
N ASN A 37 8.44 0.11 3.37
CA ASN A 37 9.07 -0.27 4.61
C ASN A 37 9.82 0.93 5.18
N ALA A 38 9.37 1.41 6.34
CA ALA A 38 9.93 2.57 7.01
C ALA A 38 10.96 2.22 8.11
N GLY A 39 11.38 0.95 8.19
CA GLY A 39 12.39 0.51 9.16
C GLY A 39 11.87 0.28 10.57
N PHE A 40 10.55 0.35 10.78
CA PHE A 40 9.94 0.07 12.07
C PHE A 40 10.09 -1.40 12.49
N THR A 41 9.86 -1.66 13.77
CA THR A 41 9.75 -3.00 14.33
C THR A 41 8.30 -3.31 14.71
N CYS A 42 8.06 -4.51 15.23
CA CYS A 42 6.77 -4.93 15.79
C CYS A 42 6.96 -5.28 17.26
N PRO A 43 6.14 -4.75 18.19
CA PRO A 43 6.31 -4.98 19.62
C PRO A 43 6.11 -6.45 20.05
N ASN A 44 5.42 -7.24 19.22
CA ASN A 44 5.29 -8.69 19.41
C ASN A 44 6.51 -9.48 18.93
N ARG A 45 7.39 -8.86 18.13
CA ARG A 45 8.61 -9.46 17.58
C ARG A 45 9.87 -8.99 18.30
N ASP A 46 9.93 -7.73 18.69
CA ASP A 46 11.09 -7.15 19.40
C ASP A 46 11.21 -7.59 20.86
N GLY A 47 10.17 -8.21 21.43
CA GLY A 47 10.16 -8.69 22.81
C GLY A 47 9.44 -7.78 23.81
N SER A 48 9.05 -6.57 23.42
CA SER A 48 8.53 -5.54 24.33
C SER A 48 7.09 -5.79 24.80
N LYS A 49 6.23 -6.37 23.94
CA LYS A 49 4.84 -6.74 24.25
C LYS A 49 4.51 -8.20 23.98
N GLY A 50 5.37 -8.90 23.26
CA GLY A 50 5.24 -10.33 22.96
C GLY A 50 6.55 -10.92 22.45
N ARG A 51 6.60 -12.23 22.24
CA ARG A 51 7.79 -12.94 21.75
C ARG A 51 7.45 -13.77 20.52
N GLY A 52 8.36 -13.82 19.54
CA GLY A 52 8.24 -14.64 18.34
C GLY A 52 7.35 -14.06 17.22
N GLY A 53 6.56 -13.02 17.49
CA GLY A 53 5.59 -12.47 16.55
C GLY A 53 4.27 -13.24 16.48
N CYS A 54 3.33 -12.77 15.67
CA CYS A 54 2.06 -13.46 15.48
C CYS A 54 2.26 -14.75 14.69
N THR A 55 1.55 -15.82 15.03
CA THR A 55 1.66 -17.14 14.38
C THR A 55 1.41 -17.10 12.85
N PHE A 56 0.63 -16.14 12.39
CA PHE A 56 0.33 -15.91 10.97
C PHE A 56 1.26 -14.89 10.28
N CYS A 57 2.15 -14.23 11.02
CA CYS A 57 2.97 -13.14 10.50
C CYS A 57 4.17 -13.68 9.73
N ASN A 58 4.24 -13.36 8.43
CA ASN A 58 5.41 -13.63 7.58
C ASN A 58 5.88 -12.35 6.87
N ASN A 59 6.44 -11.41 7.61
CA ASN A 59 6.92 -10.14 7.05
C ASN A 59 8.01 -10.30 5.97
N VAL A 60 8.78 -11.39 6.00
CA VAL A 60 9.81 -11.65 4.98
C VAL A 60 9.19 -11.84 3.60
N SER A 61 8.05 -12.54 3.50
CA SER A 61 7.34 -12.72 2.23
C SER A 61 6.65 -11.46 1.72
N PHE A 62 6.26 -10.55 2.60
CA PHE A 62 5.58 -9.31 2.20
C PHE A 62 6.54 -8.15 1.91
N SER A 63 7.75 -8.19 2.47
CA SER A 63 8.77 -7.15 2.30
C SER A 63 10.15 -7.78 2.08
N PRO A 64 10.40 -8.43 0.92
CA PRO A 64 11.66 -9.13 0.65
C PRO A 64 12.89 -8.20 0.67
N ASN A 65 12.70 -6.91 0.43
CA ASN A 65 13.76 -5.88 0.46
C ASN A 65 13.91 -5.20 1.84
N ALA A 66 13.33 -5.77 2.91
CA ALA A 66 13.24 -5.12 4.22
C ALA A 66 14.57 -4.82 4.95
N ARG A 67 15.72 -5.17 4.35
CA ARG A 67 17.05 -4.99 4.95
C ARG A 67 17.77 -3.71 4.49
N ARG A 68 17.21 -2.95 3.55
CA ARG A 68 17.79 -1.67 3.08
C ARG A 68 17.25 -0.50 3.89
N GLU A 69 18.09 0.51 4.09
CA GLU A 69 17.72 1.74 4.81
C GLU A 69 16.48 2.42 4.20
N PRO A 70 15.63 3.04 5.04
CA PRO A 70 14.30 3.51 4.66
C PRO A 70 14.36 4.89 4.01
N ASP A 71 14.78 4.96 2.74
CA ASP A 71 14.43 6.11 1.93
C ASP A 71 13.01 5.90 1.36
N VAL A 72 12.04 6.56 1.98
CA VAL A 72 10.63 6.51 1.58
C VAL A 72 10.45 7.05 0.16
N ALA A 73 11.13 8.14 -0.19
CA ALA A 73 11.00 8.76 -1.50
C ALA A 73 11.53 7.83 -2.61
N ALA A 74 12.72 7.24 -2.39
CA ALA A 74 13.27 6.25 -3.34
C ALA A 74 12.37 5.02 -3.50
N GLN A 75 11.73 4.55 -2.42
CA GLN A 75 10.77 3.45 -2.48
C GLN A 75 9.50 3.84 -3.27
N VAL A 76 8.99 5.06 -3.07
CA VAL A 76 7.86 5.59 -3.86
C VAL A 76 8.23 5.65 -5.34
N GLU A 77 9.39 6.20 -5.69
CA GLU A 77 9.83 6.32 -7.08
C GLU A 77 9.99 4.95 -7.75
N ALA A 78 10.67 4.01 -7.10
CA ALA A 78 10.83 2.65 -7.62
C ALA A 78 9.48 1.92 -7.76
N GLY A 79 8.59 2.06 -6.77
CA GLY A 79 7.26 1.45 -6.78
C GLY A 79 6.36 2.03 -7.88
N ARG A 80 6.36 3.36 -8.03
CA ARG A 80 5.68 4.09 -9.09
C ARG A 80 6.09 3.57 -10.45
N ALA A 81 7.38 3.51 -10.75
CA ALA A 81 7.88 3.12 -12.06
C ALA A 81 7.37 1.72 -12.47
N VAL A 82 7.38 0.77 -11.52
CA VAL A 82 6.88 -0.59 -11.74
C VAL A 82 5.36 -0.62 -11.91
N LEU A 83 4.62 0.04 -11.01
CA LEU A 83 3.16 -0.01 -11.01
C LEU A 83 2.54 0.77 -12.17
N ALA A 84 3.10 1.92 -12.54
CA ALA A 84 2.69 2.68 -13.72
C ALA A 84 2.81 1.82 -14.97
N ARG A 85 3.96 1.13 -15.16
CA ARG A 85 4.17 0.22 -16.29
C ARG A 85 3.22 -0.99 -16.28
N ARG A 86 3.03 -1.64 -15.13
CA ARG A 86 2.26 -2.90 -15.05
C ARG A 86 0.75 -2.68 -15.05
N THR A 87 0.30 -1.54 -14.53
CA THR A 87 -1.11 -1.35 -14.18
C THR A 87 -1.68 -0.06 -14.76
N GLY A 88 -0.87 0.84 -15.31
CA GLY A 88 -1.32 2.15 -15.80
C GLY A 88 -1.77 3.11 -14.69
N ALA A 89 -1.42 2.84 -13.44
CA ALA A 89 -1.69 3.77 -12.33
C ALA A 89 -0.89 5.07 -12.50
N ARG A 90 -1.53 6.19 -12.18
CA ARG A 90 -0.94 7.54 -12.22
C ARG A 90 -0.96 8.26 -10.87
N ARG A 91 -1.64 7.67 -9.90
CA ARG A 91 -1.72 8.14 -8.52
C ARG A 91 -1.45 6.98 -7.58
N PHE A 92 -0.95 7.29 -6.41
CA PHE A 92 -0.52 6.27 -5.46
C PHE A 92 -1.01 6.54 -4.04
N ILE A 93 -1.15 5.46 -3.28
CA ILE A 93 -1.30 5.51 -1.83
C ILE A 93 -0.02 4.91 -1.25
N ALA A 94 0.70 5.67 -0.43
CA ALA A 94 1.85 5.14 0.29
C ALA A 94 1.35 4.18 1.39
N TYR A 95 1.65 2.90 1.22
CA TYR A 95 1.21 1.84 2.12
C TYR A 95 2.36 1.40 3.01
N PHE A 96 2.41 1.97 4.21
CA PHE A 96 3.30 1.56 5.29
C PHE A 96 2.87 0.17 5.76
N GLN A 97 3.54 -0.86 5.22
CA GLN A 97 3.04 -2.23 5.21
C GLN A 97 3.82 -3.16 6.14
N ALA A 98 5.14 -2.94 6.27
CA ALA A 98 6.00 -3.81 7.06
C ALA A 98 5.89 -3.46 8.55
N TYR A 99 5.78 -4.49 9.40
CA TYR A 99 5.80 -4.33 10.87
C TYR A 99 4.65 -3.49 11.41
N THR A 100 4.88 -2.72 12.48
CA THR A 100 3.83 -1.92 13.14
C THR A 100 4.13 -0.44 12.92
N ASN A 101 3.46 0.15 11.92
CA ASN A 101 3.80 1.50 11.45
C ASN A 101 3.19 2.61 12.30
N THR A 102 2.67 2.27 13.48
CA THR A 102 2.22 3.20 14.54
C THR A 102 3.04 3.06 15.81
N TYR A 103 3.98 2.11 15.85
CA TYR A 103 4.83 1.82 17.00
C TYR A 103 6.20 2.48 16.82
N GLY A 104 6.23 3.79 17.06
CA GLY A 104 7.43 4.61 16.95
C GLY A 104 7.22 5.97 17.60
N ASP A 105 8.28 6.77 17.64
CA ASP A 105 8.19 8.15 18.09
C ASP A 105 7.29 8.99 17.16
N VAL A 106 6.47 9.88 17.73
CA VAL A 106 5.49 10.66 16.97
C VAL A 106 6.16 11.60 15.96
N ALA A 107 7.31 12.19 16.29
CA ALA A 107 8.02 13.07 15.37
C ALA A 107 8.60 12.27 14.20
N GLU A 108 9.11 11.06 14.46
CA GLU A 108 9.61 10.18 13.40
C GLU A 108 8.49 9.67 12.49
N LEU A 109 7.36 9.22 13.06
CA LEU A 109 6.17 8.82 12.31
C LEU A 109 5.69 9.95 11.39
N ARG A 110 5.58 11.17 11.94
CA ARG A 110 5.20 12.37 11.18
C ARG A 110 6.16 12.62 10.03
N ARG A 111 7.47 12.64 10.30
CA ARG A 111 8.51 12.92 9.30
C ARG A 111 8.40 11.96 8.11
N LEU A 112 8.23 10.66 8.37
CA LEU A 112 8.13 9.64 7.33
C LEU A 112 6.82 9.74 6.54
N TYR A 113 5.70 10.03 7.20
CA TYR A 113 4.41 10.23 6.55
C TYR A 113 4.39 11.48 5.67
N GLU A 114 4.95 12.59 6.16
CA GLU A 114 5.07 13.84 5.42
C GLU A 114 6.03 13.67 4.24
N GLN A 115 7.11 12.91 4.38
CA GLN A 115 7.99 12.56 3.25
C GLN A 115 7.20 11.83 2.15
N ALA A 116 6.39 10.82 2.50
CA ALA A 116 5.54 10.13 1.51
C ALA A 116 4.49 11.05 0.88
N LEU A 117 3.86 11.93 1.66
CA LEU A 117 2.83 12.86 1.18
C LEU A 117 3.41 14.03 0.37
N SER A 118 4.72 14.29 0.46
CA SER A 118 5.38 15.33 -0.33
C SER A 118 5.54 14.94 -1.82
N GLU A 119 5.36 13.65 -2.14
CA GLU A 119 5.38 13.14 -3.50
C GLU A 119 4.10 13.56 -4.25
N PRO A 120 4.21 14.20 -5.43
CA PRO A 120 3.12 14.96 -6.04
C PRO A 120 1.91 14.12 -6.49
N ASP A 121 2.09 12.82 -6.69
CA ASP A 121 1.02 11.90 -7.09
C ASP A 121 0.65 10.88 -6.01
N VAL A 122 1.22 11.02 -4.81
CA VAL A 122 0.76 10.31 -3.62
C VAL A 122 -0.46 11.04 -3.07
N VAL A 123 -1.62 10.40 -3.16
CA VAL A 123 -2.92 10.99 -2.81
C VAL A 123 -3.43 10.56 -1.43
N GLY A 124 -2.64 9.79 -0.69
CA GLY A 124 -2.99 9.37 0.66
C GLY A 124 -2.05 8.33 1.25
N LEU A 125 -2.34 7.98 2.50
CA LEU A 125 -1.61 6.98 3.29
C LEU A 125 -2.49 5.77 3.58
N SER A 126 -1.87 4.62 3.69
CA SER A 126 -2.42 3.40 4.29
C SER A 126 -1.43 2.96 5.35
N VAL A 127 -1.84 2.90 6.61
CA VAL A 127 -0.95 2.56 7.74
C VAL A 127 -1.36 1.21 8.29
N GLY A 128 -0.44 0.24 8.25
CA GLY A 128 -0.61 -1.14 8.72
C GLY A 128 0.21 -1.47 9.96
#